data_AF-A0A5S5C3J3-F1
#
_entry.id   AF-A0A5S5C3J3-F1
#
_cell.length_a   1.000
_cell.length_b   1.000
_cell.length_c   1.000
_cell.angle_alpha   90.00
_cell.angle_beta   90.00
_cell.angle_gamma   90.00
#
_symmetry.space_group_name_H-M   'P 1'
#
loop_
_entity.id
_entity.type
_entity.pdbx_description
1 polymer ?
#
loop_
_entity_poly.entity_id
_entity_poly.type
_entity_poly.pdbx_seq_one_letter_code
_entity_poly.pdbx_strand_id
1 'polypeptide(L)'
;MSKKKVLAGLIIPQIIYVLFILVWIFVSIASVMMFDSPGSENHLGVWAMFLLIIAYPVGLLAGLIMSWVSFIRRKYRAALLWNGIPLLWVLPIGGFLVYANFS
;
A
#
# COMPACT_ATOMS: atom_id res chain seq x y z
N MET A 1 13.95 -0.99 21.78
CA MET A 1 12.72 -0.21 21.50
C MET A 1 11.67 -0.51 22.55
N SER A 2 10.93 0.51 23.02
CA SER A 2 9.80 0.30 23.94
C SER A 2 8.62 -0.35 23.21
N LYS A 3 8.01 -1.39 23.82
CA LYS A 3 6.83 -2.10 23.29
C LYS A 3 5.69 -1.14 22.95
N LYS A 4 5.45 -0.12 23.80
CA LYS A 4 4.40 0.89 23.59
C LYS A 4 4.64 1.71 22.32
N LYS A 5 5.89 2.12 22.07
CA LYS A 5 6.27 2.87 20.86
C LYS A 5 6.07 2.04 19.60
N VAL A 6 6.45 0.75 19.64
CA VAL A 6 6.26 -0.16 18.50
C VAL A 6 4.77 -0.36 18.22
N LEU A 7 3.95 -0.57 19.24
CA LEU A 7 2.51 -0.75 19.09
C LEU A 7 1.84 0.46 18.42
N ALA A 8 2.19 1.68 18.86
CA ALA A 8 1.73 2.91 18.22
C ALA A 8 2.18 2.97 16.74
N GLY A 9 3.42 2.57 16.45
CA GLY A 9 3.95 2.50 15.09
C GLY A 9 3.30 1.42 14.19
N LEU A 10 2.56 0.47 14.77
CA LEU A 10 1.71 -0.46 14.01
C LEU A 10 0.33 0.14 13.79
N ILE A 11 -0.33 0.60 14.86
CA ILE A 11 -1.73 1.01 14.81
C ILE A 11 -1.94 2.29 13.99
N ILE A 12 -1.10 3.32 14.19
CA ILE A 12 -1.31 4.63 13.54
C ILE A 12 -1.31 4.49 12.00
N PRO A 13 -0.33 3.84 11.36
CA PRO A 13 -0.38 3.65 9.92
C PRO A 13 -1.52 2.74 9.47
N GLN A 14 -1.92 1.75 10.27
CA GLN A 14 -3.03 0.85 9.91
C GLN A 14 -4.37 1.55 9.80
N ILE A 15 -4.61 2.59 10.61
CA ILE A 15 -5.79 3.46 10.46
C ILE A 15 -5.78 4.14 9.10
N ILE A 16 -4.61 4.68 8.69
CA ILE A 16 -4.43 5.30 7.38
C ILE A 16 -4.68 4.28 6.27
N TYR A 17 -4.18 3.05 6.40
CA TYR A 17 -4.38 2.01 5.39
C TYR A 17 -5.85 1.68 5.18
N VAL A 18 -6.62 1.57 6.26
CA VAL A 18 -8.07 1.30 6.19
C VAL A 18 -8.80 2.41 5.44
N LEU A 19 -8.48 3.67 5.72
CA LEU A 19 -9.05 4.80 4.97
C LEU A 19 -8.62 4.77 3.50
N PHE A 20 -7.38 4.36 3.23
CA PHE A 20 -6.84 4.29 1.88
C PHE A 20 -7.41 3.15 1.04
N ILE A 21 -8.03 2.12 1.64
CA ILE A 21 -8.70 1.04 0.89
C ILE A 21 -9.75 1.61 -0.06
N LEU A 22 -10.57 2.57 0.38
CA LEU A 22 -11.61 3.17 -0.45
C LEU A 22 -11.03 3.88 -1.68
N VAL A 23 -9.98 4.68 -1.46
CA VAL A 23 -9.24 5.34 -2.54
C VAL A 23 -8.64 4.29 -3.48
N TRP A 24 -8.09 3.21 -2.93
CA TRP A 24 -7.43 2.18 -3.72
C TRP A 24 -8.38 1.37 -4.59
N ILE A 25 -9.61 1.11 -4.12
CA ILE A 25 -10.65 0.47 -4.95
C ILE A 25 -10.88 1.29 -6.21
N PHE A 26 -11.03 2.61 -6.08
CA PHE A 26 -11.20 3.49 -7.23
C PHE A 26 -10.01 3.43 -8.18
N VAL A 27 -8.78 3.53 -7.66
CA VAL A 27 -7.54 3.42 -8.46
C VAL A 27 -7.45 2.06 -9.17
N SER A 28 -7.87 0.98 -8.52
CA SER A 28 -7.84 -0.38 -9.08
C SER A 28 -8.86 -0.58 -10.20
N ILE A 29 -10.03 0.06 -10.11
CA ILE A 29 -11.02 0.03 -11.20
C ILE A 29 -10.52 0.88 -12.36
N ALA A 30 -10.03 2.09 -12.07
CA ALA A 30 -9.53 3.01 -13.09
C ALA A 30 -8.31 2.46 -13.85
N SER A 31 -7.49 1.62 -13.21
CA SER A 31 -6.30 1.02 -13.86
C SER A 31 -6.64 0.11 -15.03
N VAL A 32 -7.87 -0.43 -15.10
CA VAL A 32 -8.33 -1.21 -16.27
C VAL A 32 -8.40 -0.34 -17.53
N MET A 33 -8.73 0.94 -17.39
CA MET A 33 -8.82 1.88 -18.53
C MET A 33 -7.45 2.15 -19.18
N MET A 34 -6.35 1.76 -18.53
CA MET A 34 -5.02 1.81 -19.16
C MET A 34 -4.92 0.91 -20.40
N PHE A 35 -5.84 -0.05 -20.54
CA PHE A 35 -5.91 -0.97 -21.66
C PHE A 35 -6.84 -0.52 -22.80
N ASP A 36 -7.46 0.66 -22.70
CA ASP A 36 -8.39 1.16 -23.74
C ASP A 36 -7.68 1.63 -25.02
N SER A 37 -6.37 1.86 -24.95
CA SER A 37 -5.57 2.26 -26.11
C SER A 37 -5.21 1.05 -26.99
N PRO A 38 -5.36 1.12 -28.33
CA PRO A 38 -5.02 0.00 -29.21
C PRO A 38 -3.56 -0.46 -29.04
N GLY A 39 -3.37 -1.78 -28.84
CA GLY A 39 -2.06 -2.41 -28.69
C GLY A 39 -1.50 -2.39 -27.26
N SER A 40 -2.12 -1.64 -26.33
CA SER A 40 -1.73 -1.55 -24.91
C SER A 40 -1.66 -2.90 -24.20
N GLU A 41 -2.45 -3.88 -24.64
CA GLU A 41 -2.46 -5.25 -24.14
C GLU A 41 -1.14 -5.99 -24.37
N ASN A 42 -0.35 -5.57 -25.35
CA ASN A 42 0.97 -6.13 -25.67
C ASN A 42 2.12 -5.37 -24.99
N HIS A 43 1.84 -4.26 -24.30
CA HIS A 43 2.85 -3.45 -23.63
C HIS A 43 3.13 -3.94 -22.21
N LEU A 44 4.35 -4.44 -21.99
CA LEU A 44 4.81 -4.91 -20.67
C LEU A 44 4.69 -3.86 -19.56
N GLY A 45 4.91 -2.58 -19.89
CA GLY A 45 4.81 -1.49 -18.91
C GLY A 45 3.39 -1.29 -18.36
N VAL A 46 2.38 -1.44 -19.22
CA VAL A 46 0.96 -1.34 -18.84
C VAL A 46 0.60 -2.48 -17.89
N TRP A 47 1.00 -3.70 -18.23
CA TRP A 47 0.84 -4.87 -17.34
C TRP A 47 1.56 -4.71 -16.01
N ALA A 48 2.82 -4.27 -16.01
CA ALA A 48 3.58 -4.07 -14.79
C ALA A 48 2.90 -3.07 -13.84
N MET A 49 2.39 -1.95 -14.38
CA MET A 49 1.65 -0.98 -13.58
C MET A 49 0.31 -1.51 -13.07
N PHE A 50 -0.47 -2.16 -13.94
CA PHE A 50 -1.72 -2.78 -13.54
C PHE A 50 -1.51 -3.78 -12.40
N LEU A 51 -0.54 -4.69 -12.55
CA LEU A 51 -0.17 -5.67 -11.53
C LEU A 51 0.29 -5.02 -10.23
N LEU A 52 1.09 -3.95 -10.31
CA LEU A 52 1.53 -3.20 -9.12
C LEU A 52 0.35 -2.55 -8.38
N ILE A 53 -0.63 -2.04 -9.12
CA ILE A 53 -1.85 -1.44 -8.56
C ILE A 53 -2.68 -2.51 -7.84
N ILE A 54 -3.00 -3.61 -8.51
CA ILE A 54 -3.82 -4.67 -7.91
C ILE A 54 -3.09 -5.45 -6.81
N ALA A 55 -1.76 -5.35 -6.71
CA ALA A 55 -0.99 -6.02 -5.67
C ALA A 55 -1.16 -5.39 -4.28
N TYR A 56 -1.66 -4.14 -4.16
CA TYR A 56 -1.76 -3.46 -2.87
C TYR A 56 -2.58 -4.21 -1.81
N PRO A 57 -3.79 -4.75 -2.09
CA PRO A 57 -4.54 -5.50 -1.07
C PRO A 57 -3.75 -6.71 -0.54
N VAL A 58 -3.00 -7.39 -1.42
CA VAL A 58 -2.14 -8.51 -1.05
C VAL A 58 -0.97 -8.04 -0.19
N GLY A 59 -0.28 -6.98 -0.61
CA GLY A 59 0.82 -6.37 0.14
C GLY A 59 0.37 -5.81 1.50
N LEU A 60 -0.82 -5.24 1.56
CA LEU A 60 -1.47 -4.76 2.78
C LEU A 60 -1.72 -5.92 3.74
N LEU A 61 -2.43 -6.96 3.31
CA LEU A 61 -2.73 -8.13 4.13
C LEU A 61 -1.44 -8.82 4.63
N ALA A 62 -0.47 -9.03 3.74
CA ALA A 62 0.82 -9.61 4.10
C ALA A 62 1.56 -8.73 5.12
N GLY A 63 1.63 -7.41 4.90
CA GLY A 63 2.25 -6.46 5.82
C GLY A 63 1.59 -6.45 7.20
N LEU A 64 0.25 -6.46 7.26
CA LEU A 64 -0.52 -6.54 8.50
C LEU A 64 -0.21 -7.83 9.26
N ILE A 65 -0.36 -9.00 8.61
CA ILE A 65 -0.15 -10.29 9.26
C ILE A 65 1.30 -10.41 9.75
N MET A 66 2.27 -10.13 8.89
CA MET A 66 3.69 -10.29 9.21
C MET A 66 4.18 -9.31 10.27
N SER A 67 3.62 -8.10 10.31
CA SER A 67 3.93 -7.13 11.36
C SER A 67 3.47 -7.58 12.74
N TRP A 68 2.23 -8.06 12.87
CA TRP A 68 1.68 -8.57 14.12
C TRP A 68 2.36 -9.87 14.58
N VAL A 69 2.62 -10.81 13.66
CA VAL A 69 3.38 -12.04 13.96
C VAL A 69 4.78 -11.69 14.49
N SER A 70 5.47 -10.75 13.84
CA SER A 70 6.79 -10.30 14.27
C SER A 70 6.74 -9.59 15.63
N PHE A 71 5.69 -8.80 15.88
CA PHE A 71 5.48 -8.11 17.15
C PHE A 71 5.28 -9.08 18.31
N ILE A 72 4.43 -10.10 18.15
CA ILE A 72 4.20 -11.16 19.15
C ILE A 72 5.49 -11.93 19.44
N ARG A 73 6.30 -12.21 18.40
CA ARG A 73 7.62 -12.84 18.50
C ARG A 73 8.71 -11.91 19.06
N ARG A 74 8.35 -10.71 19.55
CA ARG A 74 9.26 -9.67 20.09
C ARG A 74 10.32 -9.17 19.09
N LYS A 75 10.15 -9.45 17.78
CA LYS A 75 11.01 -8.99 16.68
C LYS A 75 10.56 -7.60 16.21
N TYR A 76 10.70 -6.60 17.07
CA TYR A 76 10.10 -5.27 16.86
C TYR A 76 10.59 -4.52 15.60
N ARG A 77 11.86 -4.66 15.22
CA ARG A 77 12.37 -4.06 13.97
C ARG A 77 11.70 -4.66 12.75
N ALA A 78 11.58 -5.99 12.71
CA ALA A 78 10.88 -6.69 11.64
C ALA A 78 9.39 -6.32 11.62
N ALA A 79 8.75 -6.19 12.79
CA ALA A 79 7.36 -5.75 12.88
C ALA A 79 7.12 -4.40 12.19
N LEU A 80 7.98 -3.42 12.46
CA LEU A 80 7.90 -2.11 11.81
C LEU A 80 8.23 -2.16 10.32
N LEU A 81 9.21 -2.98 9.90
CA LEU A 81 9.55 -3.12 8.49
C LEU A 81 8.37 -3.70 7.69
N TRP A 82 7.75 -4.78 8.18
CA TRP A 82 6.56 -5.36 7.55
C TRP A 82 5.39 -4.39 7.53
N ASN A 83 5.19 -3.63 8.61
CA ASN A 83 4.15 -2.60 8.65
C ASN A 83 4.43 -1.44 7.70
N GLY A 84 5.70 -1.18 7.36
CA GLY A 84 6.07 -0.12 6.42
C GLY A 84 5.82 -0.46 4.96
N ILE A 85 5.69 -1.74 4.60
CA ILE A 85 5.52 -2.17 3.20
C ILE A 85 4.30 -1.52 2.54
N PRO A 86 3.09 -1.51 3.14
CA PRO A 86 1.92 -0.89 2.51
C PRO A 86 2.08 0.63 2.27
N LEU A 87 2.98 1.32 3.00
CA LEU A 87 3.26 2.73 2.75
C LEU A 87 3.88 3.00 1.38
N LEU A 88 4.53 2.00 0.77
CA LEU A 88 5.10 2.13 -0.57
C LEU A 88 4.03 2.40 -1.64
N TRP A 89 2.79 2.00 -1.39
CA TRP A 89 1.65 2.32 -2.25
C TRP A 89 0.93 3.60 -1.81
N VAL A 90 0.76 3.78 -0.49
CA VAL A 90 0.02 4.94 0.06
C VAL A 90 0.76 6.25 -0.20
N LEU A 91 2.08 6.30 -0.03
CA LEU A 91 2.84 7.55 -0.12
C LEU A 91 2.86 8.14 -1.55
N PRO A 92 3.12 7.38 -2.63
CA PRO A 92 3.09 7.94 -3.97
C PRO A 92 1.71 8.47 -4.36
N ILE A 93 0.64 7.70 -4.11
CA ILE A 93 -0.71 8.14 -4.48
C ILE A 93 -1.17 9.28 -3.59
N GLY A 94 -0.97 9.19 -2.27
CA GLY A 94 -1.30 10.27 -1.34
C GLY A 94 -0.55 11.56 -1.68
N GLY A 95 0.75 11.46 -1.99
CA GLY A 95 1.57 12.58 -2.42
C GLY A 95 1.09 13.20 -3.73
N PHE A 96 0.74 12.36 -4.73
CA PHE A 96 0.18 12.82 -5.99
C PHE A 96 -1.15 13.55 -5.79
N LEU A 97 -2.06 13.00 -4.98
CA LEU A 97 -3.35 13.63 -4.69
C LEU A 97 -3.18 14.98 -3.99
N VAL A 98 -2.28 15.07 -3.01
CA VAL A 98 -1.96 16.34 -2.35
C VAL A 98 -1.40 17.34 -3.37
N TYR A 99 -0.39 16.94 -4.15
CA TYR A 99 0.18 17.81 -5.18
C TYR A 99 -0.88 18.36 -6.12
N ALA A 100 -1.71 17.49 -6.72
CA ALA A 100 -2.73 17.86 -7.70
C ALA A 100 -3.82 18.81 -7.17
N ASN A 101 -4.05 18.87 -5.85
CA ASN A 101 -5.05 19.77 -5.24
C ASN A 101 -4.47 21.10 -4.75
N PHE A 102 -3.14 21.19 -4.61
CA PHE A 102 -2.46 22.38 -4.07
C PHE A 102 -1.49 23.05 -5.04
N SER A 103 -1.28 22.47 -6.23
CA SER A 103 -0.58 23.08 -7.37
C SER A 103 -1.55 23.72 -8.34
#